data_AF-A0A7I8C1C9-F1
#
_entry.id   AF-A0A7I8C1C9-F1
#
_cell.length_a   1.000
_cell.length_b   1.000
_cell.length_c   1.000
_cell.angle_alpha   90.00
_cell.angle_beta   90.00
_cell.angle_gamma   90.00
#
_symmetry.space_group_name_H-M   'P 1'
#
loop_
_entity.id
_entity.type
_entity.pdbx_description
1 polymer ?
#
loop_
_entity_poly.entity_id
_entity_poly.type
_entity_poly.pdbx_seq_one_letter_code
_entity_poly.pdbx_strand_id
1 'polypeptide(L)'
;MPLARLLLCFRQCLLVAAVLVPVVAGAANLPAASQRDASATRDAGPSDPAAPHALKAGIERLRAGTWWEANRKIRPELAQVGDLMFLLPLADKTLEPSSDAIGRVQRLREALRSHLTREPAGWGRLVAQVRAERAKAGDASAAILADALVNEVRYRDGTDGSYYAPARFFAESGVCKDFAVAKYLLLRDAGFDIARLRLVSLAPRYNNTPDDWHVILVVQIDGASEPLALDSPSGPATKRTGETADEASASSGPSALLAAILAGRTPASAVLRAPAGPLAASLSQSGQARRPLATVFNEQGSRSFERAAPGALRRASTAARGANATYVDEMGESWKVDGSATFPKWRVAVDPADALAKPGPAAGLMRVAAR
;
A
#
# COMPACT_ATOMS: atom_id res chain seq x y z
N MET A 1 12.77 -54.33 -51.01
CA MET A 1 11.72 -53.37 -51.41
C MET A 1 11.31 -52.47 -50.25
N PRO A 2 12.00 -51.34 -50.05
CA PRO A 2 11.43 -50.20 -49.34
C PRO A 2 11.81 -48.89 -50.05
N LEU A 3 10.89 -48.21 -50.74
CA LEU A 3 11.13 -46.83 -51.25
C LEU A 3 9.87 -46.11 -51.75
N ALA A 4 8.69 -46.74 -51.72
CA ALA A 4 7.47 -46.18 -52.31
C ALA A 4 6.54 -45.42 -51.34
N ARG A 5 6.92 -45.21 -50.07
CA ARG A 5 6.03 -44.58 -49.07
C ARG A 5 6.53 -43.27 -48.44
N LEU A 6 7.68 -42.75 -48.85
CA LEU A 6 8.23 -41.49 -48.31
C LEU A 6 7.99 -40.25 -49.20
N LEU A 7 7.38 -40.41 -50.37
CA LEU A 7 7.20 -39.33 -51.37
C LEU A 7 5.79 -38.72 -51.40
N LEU A 8 4.88 -39.14 -50.52
CA LEU A 8 3.48 -38.68 -50.55
C LEU A 8 3.12 -37.57 -49.54
N CYS A 9 4.00 -37.22 -48.58
CA CYS A 9 3.72 -36.19 -47.57
C CYS A 9 4.37 -34.82 -47.83
N PHE A 10 5.18 -34.67 -48.88
CA PHE A 10 5.89 -33.41 -49.17
C PHE A 10 5.17 -32.49 -50.17
N ARG A 11 3.95 -32.81 -50.59
CA ARG A 11 3.26 -32.15 -51.72
C ARG A 11 2.00 -31.35 -51.37
N GLN A 12 1.73 -31.02 -50.10
CA GLN A 12 0.49 -30.35 -49.69
C GLN A 12 0.62 -28.97 -48.99
N CYS A 13 1.80 -28.33 -48.94
CA CYS A 13 1.92 -26.98 -48.35
C CYS A 13 2.62 -25.95 -49.25
N LEU A 14 2.36 -25.99 -50.56
CA LEU A 14 2.71 -24.90 -51.47
C LEU A 14 1.46 -24.54 -52.28
N LEU A 15 0.77 -23.47 -51.87
CA LEU A 15 -0.11 -22.59 -52.66
C LEU A 15 -1.06 -21.87 -51.71
N VAL A 16 -0.75 -20.61 -51.36
CA VAL A 16 -1.64 -19.43 -51.53
C VAL A 16 -0.75 -18.20 -51.39
N ALA A 17 -0.45 -17.56 -52.52
CA ALA A 17 0.06 -16.21 -52.60
C ALA A 17 -0.89 -15.40 -53.47
N ALA A 18 -0.96 -14.09 -53.16
CA ALA A 18 -1.48 -12.98 -53.96
C ALA A 18 -3.00 -12.70 -53.95
N VAL A 19 -3.39 -11.65 -53.21
CA VAL A 19 -4.37 -10.65 -53.68
C VAL A 19 -3.93 -9.25 -53.22
N LEU A 20 -3.38 -8.51 -54.18
CA LEU A 20 -3.59 -7.11 -54.57
C LEU A 20 -3.83 -6.00 -53.51
N VAL A 21 -2.92 -5.02 -53.59
CA VAL A 21 -3.01 -3.62 -53.16
C VAL A 21 -3.89 -2.80 -54.14
N PRO A 22 -4.50 -1.70 -53.71
CA PRO A 22 -4.23 -0.43 -54.40
C PRO A 22 -3.82 0.72 -53.47
N VAL A 23 -2.93 1.54 -54.02
CA VAL A 23 -2.40 2.83 -53.56
C VAL A 23 -3.35 3.95 -54.00
N VAL A 24 -3.67 4.92 -53.13
CA VAL A 24 -3.80 6.35 -53.50
C VAL A 24 -3.32 7.23 -52.33
N ALA A 25 -2.54 8.23 -52.69
CA ALA A 25 -1.78 9.16 -51.86
C ALA A 25 -2.58 10.38 -51.35
N GLY A 26 -2.04 11.05 -50.34
CA GLY A 26 -2.44 12.40 -49.90
C GLY A 26 -1.52 12.89 -48.78
N ALA A 27 -0.58 13.77 -49.13
CA ALA A 27 0.54 14.25 -48.31
C ALA A 27 0.22 15.50 -47.45
N ALA A 28 1.24 15.92 -46.68
CA ALA A 28 1.45 17.19 -45.95
C ALA A 28 1.12 17.11 -44.43
N ASN A 29 1.96 17.46 -43.45
CA ASN A 29 3.25 18.15 -43.41
C ASN A 29 4.02 17.80 -42.11
N LEU A 30 5.35 17.71 -42.21
CA LEU A 30 6.38 17.78 -41.15
C LEU A 30 6.56 19.26 -40.68
N PRO A 31 7.22 19.59 -39.53
CA PRO A 31 8.61 19.27 -39.14
C PRO A 31 8.76 18.71 -37.70
N ALA A 32 9.72 17.88 -37.29
CA ALA A 32 11.19 17.75 -37.49
C ALA A 32 12.06 18.79 -36.77
N ALA A 33 12.56 18.42 -35.57
CA ALA A 33 13.89 18.74 -35.00
C ALA A 33 14.08 17.79 -33.79
N SER A 34 14.86 16.70 -33.83
CA SER A 34 16.31 16.53 -33.99
C SER A 34 17.15 17.11 -32.84
N GLN A 35 17.65 16.23 -31.96
CA GLN A 35 19.01 16.20 -31.38
C GLN A 35 19.10 14.96 -30.46
N ARG A 36 19.66 13.85 -30.96
CA ARG A 36 21.08 13.42 -30.91
C ARG A 36 21.51 12.85 -29.55
N ASP A 37 21.81 11.56 -29.63
CA ASP A 37 22.56 10.76 -28.67
C ASP A 37 23.87 11.41 -28.22
N ALA A 38 24.14 11.29 -26.92
CA ALA A 38 25.49 11.22 -26.41
C ALA A 38 25.56 10.06 -25.41
N SER A 39 26.20 8.99 -25.85
CA SER A 39 26.72 7.93 -25.01
C SER A 39 27.84 8.49 -24.12
N ALA A 40 27.66 8.38 -22.81
CA ALA A 40 28.76 8.51 -21.84
C ALA A 40 28.69 7.35 -20.86
N THR A 41 29.74 6.54 -20.90
CA THR A 41 30.05 5.43 -20.00
C THR A 41 30.39 5.89 -18.60
N ARG A 42 29.88 5.15 -17.60
CA ARG A 42 30.36 4.96 -16.21
C ARG A 42 30.61 6.22 -15.35
N ASP A 43 29.77 6.41 -14.33
CA ASP A 43 30.18 6.09 -12.94
C ASP A 43 28.98 6.08 -11.97
N ALA A 44 29.10 5.27 -10.92
CA ALA A 44 28.06 4.95 -9.96
C ALA A 44 28.01 5.90 -8.75
N GLY A 45 26.88 6.59 -8.57
CA GLY A 45 26.29 7.06 -7.30
C GLY A 45 26.66 8.47 -6.76
N PRO A 46 25.89 9.07 -5.81
CA PRO A 46 24.48 8.83 -5.45
C PRO A 46 23.71 10.13 -5.11
N SER A 47 22.80 10.63 -5.96
CA SER A 47 21.60 11.40 -5.52
C SER A 47 20.70 11.65 -6.73
N ASP A 48 19.53 11.04 -6.73
CA ASP A 48 18.54 11.18 -7.79
C ASP A 48 17.80 12.53 -7.61
N PRO A 49 17.92 13.51 -8.53
CA PRO A 49 17.29 14.83 -8.37
C PRO A 49 15.75 14.78 -8.37
N ALA A 50 15.14 13.65 -8.77
CA ALA A 50 13.69 13.46 -8.78
C ALA A 50 13.08 13.18 -7.40
N ALA A 51 13.82 12.56 -6.47
CA ALA A 51 13.28 12.14 -5.18
C ALA A 51 12.87 13.32 -4.25
N PRO A 52 13.62 14.42 -4.16
CA PRO A 52 13.19 15.61 -3.39
C PRO A 52 11.90 16.24 -3.94
N HIS A 53 11.72 16.23 -5.27
CA HIS A 53 10.52 16.78 -5.92
C HIS A 53 9.28 15.91 -5.66
N ALA A 54 9.39 14.59 -5.78
CA ALA A 54 8.29 13.67 -5.49
C ALA A 54 7.84 13.75 -4.02
N LEU A 55 8.80 13.84 -3.09
CA LEU A 55 8.51 14.01 -1.67
C LEU A 55 7.76 15.33 -1.40
N LYS A 56 8.23 16.44 -1.98
CA LYS A 56 7.56 17.74 -1.85
C LYS A 56 6.13 17.68 -2.40
N ALA A 57 5.94 17.11 -3.58
CA ALA A 57 4.61 16.96 -4.19
C ALA A 57 3.66 16.13 -3.32
N GLY A 58 4.14 15.00 -2.75
CA GLY A 58 3.37 14.18 -1.83
C GLY A 58 2.98 14.92 -0.55
N ILE A 59 3.90 15.72 0.01
CA ILE A 59 3.61 16.57 1.19
C ILE A 59 2.57 17.64 0.87
N GLU A 60 2.66 18.32 -0.27
CA GLU A 60 1.65 19.33 -0.65
C GLU A 60 0.27 18.71 -0.86
N ARG A 61 0.21 17.54 -1.52
CA ARG A 61 -1.03 16.77 -1.67
C ARG A 61 -1.64 16.41 -0.31
N LEU A 62 -0.81 16.00 0.65
CA LEU A 62 -1.28 15.69 2.00
C LEU A 62 -1.77 16.95 2.75
N ARG A 63 -1.07 18.09 2.62
CA ARG A 63 -1.47 19.36 3.25
C ARG A 63 -2.82 19.85 2.74
N ALA A 64 -3.05 19.75 1.44
CA ALA A 64 -4.32 20.11 0.79
C ALA A 64 -5.40 19.02 0.90
N GLY A 65 -5.09 17.87 1.50
CA GLY A 65 -5.99 16.72 1.60
C GLY A 65 -7.20 16.95 2.49
N THR A 66 -8.22 16.11 2.30
CA THR A 66 -9.38 15.98 3.18
C THR A 66 -9.00 15.25 4.46
N TRP A 67 -9.43 15.78 5.60
CA TRP A 67 -9.13 15.20 6.91
C TRP A 67 -10.40 14.82 7.64
N TRP A 68 -10.42 13.60 8.18
CA TRP A 68 -11.57 13.01 8.85
C TRP A 68 -11.26 12.74 10.31
N GLU A 69 -12.23 12.99 11.20
CA GLU A 69 -12.15 12.48 12.55
C GLU A 69 -12.55 11.00 12.58
N ALA A 70 -11.59 10.14 12.89
CA ALA A 70 -11.77 8.70 12.96
C ALA A 70 -11.00 8.12 14.15
N ASN A 71 -11.73 7.42 15.02
CA ASN A 71 -11.22 6.91 16.29
C ASN A 71 -10.58 8.03 17.14
N ARG A 72 -11.30 9.16 17.28
CA ARG A 72 -10.88 10.36 18.03
C ARG A 72 -9.55 10.97 17.57
N LYS A 73 -9.17 10.73 16.31
CA LYS A 73 -7.94 11.23 15.68
C LYS A 73 -8.26 11.79 14.31
N ILE A 74 -7.58 12.87 13.91
CA ILE A 74 -7.76 13.46 12.58
C ILE A 74 -6.80 12.79 11.60
N ARG A 75 -7.33 12.18 10.54
CA ARG A 75 -6.60 11.31 9.61
C ARG A 75 -6.87 11.68 8.15
N PRO A 76 -5.88 11.58 7.26
CA PRO A 76 -6.08 11.82 5.83
C PRO A 76 -6.73 10.59 5.17
N GLU A 77 -7.23 10.76 3.95
CA GLU A 77 -7.64 9.62 3.12
C GLU A 77 -6.43 8.85 2.59
N LEU A 78 -6.60 7.54 2.39
CA LEU A 78 -5.55 6.66 1.85
C LEU A 78 -4.95 7.19 0.53
N ALA A 79 -5.80 7.57 -0.42
CA ALA A 79 -5.35 8.04 -1.74
C ALA A 79 -4.58 9.36 -1.69
N GLN A 80 -4.80 10.19 -0.67
CA GLN A 80 -4.06 11.45 -0.48
C GLN A 80 -2.65 11.21 0.05
N VAL A 81 -2.47 10.16 0.86
CA VAL A 81 -1.14 9.71 1.24
C VAL A 81 -0.42 9.11 0.03
N GLY A 82 -1.08 8.23 -0.72
CA GLY A 82 -0.55 7.80 -2.01
C GLY A 82 0.86 7.20 -1.94
N ASP A 83 1.71 7.61 -2.87
CA ASP A 83 3.15 7.28 -2.94
C ASP A 83 3.96 7.73 -1.71
N LEU A 84 3.50 8.71 -0.93
CA LEU A 84 4.21 9.27 0.22
C LEU A 84 4.52 8.20 1.28
N MET A 85 3.71 7.14 1.34
CA MET A 85 3.94 6.00 2.24
C MET A 85 5.20 5.17 1.89
N PHE A 86 5.72 5.32 0.68
CA PHE A 86 6.93 4.66 0.19
C PHE A 86 8.14 5.59 0.18
N LEU A 87 7.91 6.90 -0.03
CA LEU A 87 8.97 7.92 0.02
C LEU A 87 9.52 8.15 1.43
N LEU A 88 8.77 7.74 2.45
CA LEU A 88 9.14 7.92 3.85
C LEU A 88 9.59 6.59 4.48
N PRO A 89 10.71 6.58 5.24
CA PRO A 89 11.17 5.38 5.92
C PRO A 89 10.19 4.97 7.03
N LEU A 90 9.84 3.68 7.11
CA LEU A 90 8.96 3.16 8.15
C LEU A 90 9.64 3.08 9.52
N ALA A 91 10.94 2.81 9.55
CA ALA A 91 11.75 2.84 10.75
C ALA A 91 12.48 4.18 10.81
N ASP A 92 12.01 5.07 11.65
CA ASP A 92 12.63 6.37 11.90
C ASP A 92 13.05 6.43 13.36
N LYS A 93 14.35 6.47 13.61
CA LYS A 93 14.91 6.45 14.97
C LYS A 93 14.52 7.68 15.79
N THR A 94 14.07 8.75 15.12
CA THR A 94 13.68 10.01 15.77
C THR A 94 12.21 10.05 16.14
N LEU A 95 11.42 9.06 15.71
CA LEU A 95 9.97 9.04 15.92
C LEU A 95 9.57 7.81 16.72
N GLU A 96 8.86 8.03 17.82
CA GLU A 96 8.23 6.93 18.52
C GLU A 96 6.96 6.46 17.78
N PRO A 97 6.89 5.19 17.36
CA PRO A 97 5.66 4.64 16.80
C PRO A 97 4.57 4.58 17.89
N SER A 98 3.31 4.73 17.48
CA SER A 98 2.19 4.57 18.42
C SER A 98 2.09 3.13 18.93
N SER A 99 1.57 2.94 20.15
CA SER A 99 1.41 1.62 20.77
C SER A 99 0.61 0.63 19.89
N ASP A 100 -0.45 1.09 19.23
CA ASP A 100 -1.23 0.29 18.27
C ASP A 100 -0.37 -0.13 17.07
N ALA A 101 0.45 0.79 16.54
CA ALA A 101 1.34 0.51 15.42
C ALA A 101 2.44 -0.50 15.80
N ILE A 102 3.00 -0.40 17.01
CA ILE A 102 3.94 -1.39 17.57
C ILE A 102 3.29 -2.78 17.61
N GLY A 103 2.06 -2.87 18.15
CA GLY A 103 1.34 -4.14 18.25
C GLY A 103 1.02 -4.78 16.90
N ARG A 104 0.78 -3.98 15.85
CA ARG A 104 0.58 -4.49 14.47
C ARG A 104 1.88 -5.04 13.87
N VAL A 105 2.98 -4.31 14.02
CA VAL A 105 4.31 -4.76 13.55
C VAL A 105 4.73 -6.04 14.27
N GLN A 106 4.52 -6.13 15.58
CA GLN A 106 4.83 -7.34 16.35
C GLN A 106 4.03 -8.56 15.87
N ARG A 107 2.71 -8.41 15.66
CA ARG A 107 1.86 -9.49 15.12
C ARG A 107 2.30 -9.93 13.71
N LEU A 108 2.66 -8.98 12.84
CA LEU A 108 3.20 -9.32 11.52
C LEU A 108 4.54 -10.08 11.61
N ARG A 109 5.44 -9.65 12.50
CA ARG A 109 6.72 -10.34 12.74
C ARG A 109 6.52 -11.75 13.30
N GLU A 110 5.50 -11.94 14.14
CA GLU A 110 5.12 -13.26 14.63
C GLU A 110 4.57 -14.16 13.52
N ALA A 111 3.68 -13.65 12.67
CA ALA A 111 3.20 -14.36 11.49
C ALA A 111 4.35 -14.75 10.55
N LEU A 112 5.30 -13.84 10.31
CA LEU A 112 6.51 -14.10 9.53
C LEU A 112 7.37 -15.19 10.17
N ARG A 113 7.64 -15.12 11.48
CA ARG A 113 8.41 -16.17 12.18
C ARG A 113 7.73 -17.52 12.05
N SER A 114 6.41 -17.59 12.26
CA SER A 114 5.64 -18.82 12.10
C SER A 114 5.70 -19.35 10.67
N HIS A 115 5.58 -18.50 9.66
CA HIS A 115 5.74 -18.86 8.25
C HIS A 115 7.10 -19.46 7.94
N LEU A 116 8.18 -18.84 8.42
CA LEU A 116 9.55 -19.35 8.24
C LEU A 116 9.78 -20.71 8.92
N THR A 117 9.03 -21.03 9.98
CA THR A 117 9.09 -22.34 10.63
C THR A 117 8.19 -23.39 9.98
N ARG A 118 7.09 -22.97 9.35
CA ARG A 118 6.07 -23.85 8.81
C ARG A 118 5.39 -23.21 7.61
N GLU A 119 5.87 -23.55 6.42
CA GLU A 119 5.21 -23.19 5.18
C GLU A 119 4.00 -24.11 4.90
N PRO A 120 2.92 -23.60 4.28
CA PRO A 120 1.85 -24.47 3.80
C PRO A 120 2.33 -25.39 2.69
N ALA A 121 1.72 -26.58 2.58
CA ALA A 121 1.97 -27.48 1.46
C ALA A 121 1.67 -26.79 0.13
N GLY A 122 2.58 -26.91 -0.84
CA GLY A 122 2.45 -26.27 -2.16
C GLY A 122 2.84 -24.79 -2.20
N TRP A 123 3.25 -24.17 -1.09
CA TRP A 123 3.68 -22.76 -1.05
C TRP A 123 4.75 -22.43 -2.09
N GLY A 124 5.83 -23.22 -2.13
CA GLY A 124 6.91 -23.02 -3.10
C GLY A 124 6.45 -23.05 -4.56
N ARG A 125 5.35 -23.74 -4.88
CA ARG A 125 4.76 -23.71 -6.24
C ARG A 125 4.04 -22.40 -6.50
N LEU A 126 3.31 -21.85 -5.54
CA LEU A 126 2.71 -20.51 -5.69
C LEU A 126 3.81 -19.46 -5.88
N VAL A 127 4.85 -19.49 -5.05
CA VAL A 127 6.01 -18.60 -5.14
C VAL A 127 6.67 -18.72 -6.52
N ALA A 128 6.93 -19.93 -7.00
CA ALA A 128 7.53 -20.16 -8.32
C ALA A 128 6.66 -19.60 -9.46
N GLN A 129 5.34 -19.73 -9.37
CA GLN A 129 4.43 -19.21 -10.40
C GLN A 129 4.33 -17.68 -10.38
N VAL A 130 4.31 -17.05 -9.21
CA VAL A 130 4.38 -15.59 -9.10
C VAL A 130 5.74 -15.07 -9.63
N ARG A 131 6.85 -15.75 -9.34
CA ARG A 131 8.17 -15.44 -9.92
C ARG A 131 8.20 -15.58 -11.44
N ALA A 132 7.59 -16.65 -11.97
CA ALA A 132 7.52 -16.87 -13.40
C ALA A 132 6.68 -15.80 -14.11
N GLU A 133 5.54 -15.43 -13.54
CA GLU A 133 4.69 -14.35 -14.08
C GLU A 133 5.42 -13.01 -14.02
N ARG A 134 6.16 -12.75 -12.94
CA ARG A 134 7.01 -11.57 -12.79
C ARG A 134 8.06 -11.50 -13.90
N ALA A 135 8.75 -12.60 -14.18
CA ALA A 135 9.75 -12.66 -15.24
C ALA A 135 9.14 -12.49 -16.63
N LYS A 136 7.89 -12.96 -16.83
CA LYS A 136 7.20 -12.95 -18.11
C LYS A 136 6.53 -11.60 -18.44
N ALA A 137 5.84 -11.00 -17.47
CA ALA A 137 4.93 -9.87 -17.67
C ALA A 137 5.12 -8.73 -16.65
N GLY A 138 6.15 -8.82 -15.80
CA GLY A 138 6.54 -7.77 -14.87
C GLY A 138 5.81 -7.80 -13.53
N ASP A 139 6.21 -6.87 -12.67
CA ASP A 139 5.79 -6.81 -11.26
C ASP A 139 4.28 -6.60 -11.09
N ALA A 140 3.64 -5.80 -11.96
CA ALA A 140 2.19 -5.58 -11.91
C ALA A 140 1.41 -6.88 -12.10
N SER A 141 1.75 -7.66 -13.14
CA SER A 141 1.08 -8.93 -13.43
C SER A 141 1.27 -9.94 -12.29
N ALA A 142 2.48 -10.00 -11.73
CA ALA A 142 2.78 -10.85 -10.58
C ALA A 142 2.00 -10.45 -9.32
N ALA A 143 1.84 -9.15 -9.05
CA ALA A 143 1.04 -8.66 -7.94
C ALA A 143 -0.45 -9.01 -8.10
N ILE A 144 -1.00 -8.84 -9.31
CA ILE A 144 -2.37 -9.22 -9.66
C ILE A 144 -2.58 -10.73 -9.51
N LEU A 145 -1.62 -11.55 -9.96
CA LEU A 145 -1.69 -13.00 -9.80
C LEU A 145 -1.65 -13.41 -8.32
N ALA A 146 -0.76 -12.81 -7.52
CA ALA A 146 -0.68 -13.08 -6.09
C ALA A 146 -1.97 -12.70 -5.36
N ASP A 147 -2.56 -11.56 -5.70
CA ASP A 147 -3.86 -11.11 -5.18
C ASP A 147 -4.96 -12.13 -5.46
N ALA A 148 -5.10 -12.52 -6.73
CA ALA A 148 -6.12 -13.47 -7.17
C ALA A 148 -5.93 -14.85 -6.53
N LEU A 149 -4.69 -15.36 -6.44
CA LEU A 149 -4.40 -16.65 -5.80
C LEU A 149 -4.81 -16.69 -4.34
N VAL A 150 -4.53 -15.64 -3.57
CA VAL A 150 -4.89 -15.59 -2.15
C VAL A 150 -6.39 -15.38 -1.97
N ASN A 151 -7.04 -14.65 -2.87
CA ASN A 151 -8.48 -14.39 -2.86
C ASN A 151 -9.34 -15.62 -3.19
N GLU A 152 -8.73 -16.74 -3.61
CA GLU A 152 -9.39 -18.05 -3.70
C GLU A 152 -9.67 -18.69 -2.32
N VAL A 153 -9.22 -18.08 -1.23
CA VAL A 153 -9.60 -18.48 0.14
C VAL A 153 -10.86 -17.72 0.54
N ARG A 154 -11.83 -18.41 1.15
CA ARG A 154 -13.08 -17.77 1.64
C ARG A 154 -12.78 -16.82 2.80
N TYR A 155 -13.42 -15.65 2.80
CA TYR A 155 -13.41 -14.72 3.94
C TYR A 155 -14.18 -15.31 5.13
N ARG A 156 -13.58 -15.30 6.34
CA ARG A 156 -14.16 -15.88 7.55
C ARG A 156 -13.98 -14.93 8.75
N ASP A 157 -15.09 -14.43 9.28
CA ASP A 157 -15.12 -13.63 10.51
C ASP A 157 -14.76 -14.44 11.77
N GLY A 158 -14.55 -13.75 12.89
CA GLY A 158 -14.34 -14.39 14.20
C GLY A 158 -12.93 -14.91 14.45
N THR A 159 -11.91 -14.31 13.84
CA THR A 159 -10.51 -14.64 14.14
C THR A 159 -10.08 -14.08 15.50
N ASP A 160 -9.08 -14.71 16.13
CA ASP A 160 -8.59 -14.41 17.49
C ASP A 160 -7.81 -13.08 17.65
N GLY A 161 -7.88 -12.18 16.67
CA GLY A 161 -7.15 -10.91 16.71
C GLY A 161 -5.65 -10.98 16.36
N SER A 162 -5.05 -12.18 16.26
CA SER A 162 -3.68 -12.39 15.76
C SER A 162 -3.60 -12.18 14.24
N TYR A 163 -2.38 -12.18 13.68
CA TYR A 163 -2.16 -12.20 12.22
C TYR A 163 -1.80 -13.62 11.82
N TYR A 164 -2.57 -14.24 10.94
CA TYR A 164 -2.34 -15.63 10.58
C TYR A 164 -1.17 -15.76 9.61
N ALA A 165 -0.24 -16.67 9.92
CA ALA A 165 0.73 -17.13 8.93
C ALA A 165 0.02 -17.92 7.81
N PRO A 166 0.59 -18.01 6.59
CA PRO A 166 -0.05 -18.66 5.44
C PRO A 166 -0.50 -20.11 5.72
N ALA A 167 0.26 -20.88 6.50
CA ALA A 167 -0.12 -22.23 6.89
C ALA A 167 -1.44 -22.29 7.67
N ARG A 168 -1.63 -21.37 8.63
CA ARG A 168 -2.88 -21.24 9.39
C ARG A 168 -3.99 -20.68 8.52
N PHE A 169 -3.70 -19.63 7.75
CA PHE A 169 -4.65 -18.97 6.87
C PHE A 169 -5.24 -19.92 5.82
N PHE A 170 -4.44 -20.79 5.19
CA PHE A 170 -4.96 -21.77 4.23
C PHE A 170 -5.74 -22.92 4.89
N ALA A 171 -5.43 -23.27 6.14
CA ALA A 171 -6.17 -24.30 6.86
C ALA A 171 -7.51 -23.78 7.41
N GLU A 172 -7.52 -22.55 7.88
CA GLU A 172 -8.62 -22.00 8.65
C GLU A 172 -9.43 -20.92 7.92
N SER A 173 -8.94 -20.35 6.82
CA SER A 173 -9.35 -19.03 6.33
C SER A 173 -9.00 -17.90 7.31
N GLY A 174 -9.42 -16.67 7.02
CA GLY A 174 -9.20 -15.51 7.88
C GLY A 174 -10.01 -14.29 7.48
N VAL A 175 -9.68 -13.15 8.08
CA VAL A 175 -10.27 -11.83 7.78
C VAL A 175 -9.28 -10.97 7.00
N CYS A 176 -9.66 -9.73 6.65
CA CYS A 176 -8.88 -8.82 5.80
C CYS A 176 -7.37 -8.75 6.10
N LYS A 177 -6.99 -8.65 7.39
CA LYS A 177 -5.58 -8.64 7.83
C LYS A 177 -4.82 -9.91 7.45
N ASP A 178 -5.46 -11.07 7.47
CA ASP A 178 -4.84 -12.36 7.20
C ASP A 178 -4.62 -12.55 5.70
N PHE A 179 -5.56 -12.08 4.87
CA PHE A 179 -5.36 -11.97 3.41
C PHE A 179 -4.18 -11.06 3.08
N ALA A 180 -4.12 -9.88 3.71
CA ALA A 180 -3.01 -8.94 3.51
C ALA A 180 -1.66 -9.55 3.90
N VAL A 181 -1.60 -10.31 5.00
CA VAL A 181 -0.39 -11.03 5.44
C VAL A 181 -0.01 -12.14 4.46
N ALA A 182 -0.97 -12.95 3.99
CA ALA A 182 -0.70 -14.01 3.01
C ALA A 182 -0.17 -13.45 1.68
N LYS A 183 -0.76 -12.36 1.17
CA LYS A 183 -0.27 -11.66 -0.03
C LYS A 183 1.10 -11.05 0.18
N TYR A 184 1.31 -10.43 1.34
CA TYR A 184 2.59 -9.84 1.73
C TYR A 184 3.72 -10.87 1.68
N LEU A 185 3.50 -12.02 2.33
CA LEU A 185 4.49 -13.10 2.38
C LEU A 185 4.68 -13.78 1.03
N LEU A 186 3.62 -13.96 0.23
CA LEU A 186 3.73 -14.52 -1.11
C LEU A 186 4.59 -13.65 -2.02
N LEU A 187 4.37 -12.32 -2.01
CA LEU A 187 5.15 -11.38 -2.81
C LEU A 187 6.58 -11.23 -2.31
N ARG A 188 6.77 -11.14 -0.99
CA ARG A 188 8.09 -11.13 -0.36
C ARG A 188 8.91 -12.35 -0.77
N ASP A 189 8.34 -13.55 -0.64
CA ASP A 189 9.02 -14.79 -1.00
C ASP A 189 9.21 -14.92 -2.51
N ALA A 190 8.33 -14.30 -3.32
CA ALA A 190 8.53 -14.15 -4.76
C ALA A 190 9.63 -13.13 -5.16
N GLY A 191 10.26 -12.48 -4.18
CA GLY A 191 11.40 -11.59 -4.39
C GLY A 191 11.02 -10.13 -4.68
N PHE A 192 9.83 -9.70 -4.26
CA PHE A 192 9.53 -8.27 -4.18
C PHE A 192 10.33 -7.65 -3.03
N ASP A 193 10.87 -6.44 -3.25
CA ASP A 193 11.54 -5.69 -2.20
C ASP A 193 10.53 -5.32 -1.11
N ILE A 194 10.89 -5.59 0.15
CA ILE A 194 10.14 -5.22 1.35
C ILE A 194 9.86 -3.70 1.39
N ALA A 195 10.78 -2.88 0.85
CA ALA A 195 10.58 -1.44 0.75
C ALA A 195 9.38 -1.05 -0.13
N ARG A 196 8.90 -1.96 -0.99
CA ARG A 196 7.78 -1.76 -1.91
C ARG A 196 6.47 -2.40 -1.43
N LEU A 197 6.47 -3.02 -0.25
CA LEU A 197 5.31 -3.68 0.34
C LEU A 197 4.88 -2.95 1.61
N ARG A 198 3.61 -2.55 1.68
CA ARG A 198 3.03 -1.82 2.82
C ARG A 198 1.69 -2.41 3.20
N LEU A 199 1.60 -2.99 4.40
CA LEU A 199 0.29 -3.23 4.99
C LEU A 199 -0.28 -1.89 5.44
N VAL A 200 -1.54 -1.68 5.13
CA VAL A 200 -2.24 -0.43 5.41
C VAL A 200 -3.45 -0.75 6.27
N SER A 201 -3.44 -0.23 7.50
CA SER A 201 -4.59 -0.24 8.38
C SER A 201 -5.44 1.00 8.14
N LEU A 202 -6.69 0.77 7.82
CA LEU A 202 -7.71 1.79 7.59
C LEU A 202 -8.62 1.86 8.82
N ALA A 203 -8.86 3.08 9.29
CA ALA A 203 -9.77 3.31 10.39
C ALA A 203 -11.22 3.31 9.89
N PRO A 204 -12.18 3.00 10.77
CA PRO A 204 -13.59 3.25 10.53
C PRO A 204 -13.83 4.69 10.08
N ARG A 205 -14.72 4.89 9.10
CA ARG A 205 -15.11 6.25 8.67
C ARG A 205 -15.85 7.01 9.76
N TYR A 206 -16.58 6.29 10.61
CA TYR A 206 -17.39 6.86 11.67
C TYR A 206 -17.00 6.28 13.02
N ASN A 207 -17.01 7.11 14.06
CA ASN A 207 -16.62 6.70 15.41
C ASN A 207 -17.54 5.63 16.04
N ASN A 208 -18.76 5.45 15.50
CA ASN A 208 -19.76 4.48 15.97
C ASN A 208 -19.70 3.13 15.25
N THR A 209 -18.73 2.90 14.36
CA THR A 209 -18.52 1.62 13.67
C THR A 209 -17.17 1.01 14.05
N PRO A 210 -16.95 0.65 15.33
CA PRO A 210 -15.63 0.19 15.81
C PRO A 210 -15.15 -1.10 15.15
N ASP A 211 -16.05 -1.89 14.56
CA ASP A 211 -15.70 -3.15 13.88
C ASP A 211 -15.31 -2.96 12.40
N ASP A 212 -15.41 -1.73 11.87
CA ASP A 212 -15.08 -1.39 10.49
C ASP A 212 -13.58 -1.07 10.30
N TRP A 213 -12.69 -1.75 11.04
CA TRP A 213 -11.26 -1.69 10.74
C TRP A 213 -10.95 -2.59 9.55
N HIS A 214 -10.15 -2.07 8.63
CA HIS A 214 -9.77 -2.83 7.45
C HIS A 214 -8.26 -2.82 7.24
N VAL A 215 -7.72 -3.93 6.75
CA VAL A 215 -6.29 -4.04 6.46
C VAL A 215 -6.13 -4.57 5.05
N ILE A 216 -5.38 -3.84 4.24
CA ILE A 216 -5.03 -4.21 2.87
C ILE A 216 -3.52 -4.23 2.69
N LEU A 217 -3.07 -4.79 1.58
CA LEU A 217 -1.69 -4.64 1.12
C LEU A 217 -1.65 -3.59 0.01
N VAL A 218 -0.73 -2.64 0.11
CA VAL A 218 -0.40 -1.70 -0.96
C VAL A 218 1.00 -2.01 -1.48
N VAL A 219 1.14 -2.12 -2.80
CA VAL A 219 2.37 -2.53 -3.48
C VAL A 219 2.81 -1.44 -4.46
N GLN A 220 4.03 -0.95 -4.28
CA GLN A 220 4.68 -0.06 -5.26
C GLN A 220 5.24 -0.93 -6.40
N ILE A 221 4.76 -0.77 -7.64
CA ILE A 221 5.18 -1.61 -8.79
C ILE A 221 6.49 -1.13 -9.42
N ASP A 222 6.66 0.17 -9.52
CA ASP A 222 7.87 0.85 -9.97
C ASP A 222 7.99 2.15 -9.17
N GLY A 223 9.13 2.85 -9.19
CA GLY A 223 9.32 4.04 -8.35
C GLY A 223 8.44 5.25 -8.72
N ALA A 224 7.73 5.20 -9.86
CA ALA A 224 7.08 6.36 -10.47
C ALA A 224 5.58 6.18 -10.75
N SER A 225 5.06 4.96 -10.84
CA SER A 225 3.64 4.70 -11.07
C SER A 225 2.84 4.72 -9.76
N GLU A 226 1.54 4.86 -9.90
CA GLU A 226 0.63 4.75 -8.78
C GLU A 226 0.71 3.35 -8.12
N PRO A 227 0.75 3.26 -6.77
CA PRO A 227 0.72 1.98 -6.09
C PRO A 227 -0.54 1.17 -6.40
N LEU A 228 -0.43 -0.16 -6.38
CA LEU A 228 -1.58 -1.06 -6.44
C LEU A 228 -2.10 -1.37 -5.04
N ALA A 229 -3.42 -1.34 -4.86
CA ALA A 229 -4.11 -1.81 -3.68
C ALA A 229 -4.59 -3.25 -3.90
N LEU A 230 -4.18 -4.16 -3.02
CA LEU A 230 -4.53 -5.57 -3.03
C LEU A 230 -5.42 -5.85 -1.82
N ASP A 231 -6.70 -6.06 -2.08
CA ASP A 231 -7.75 -6.13 -1.06
C ASP A 231 -8.30 -7.55 -0.91
N SER A 232 -8.77 -7.91 0.28
CA SER A 232 -9.50 -9.15 0.50
C SER A 232 -10.87 -9.11 -0.20
N PRO A 233 -11.48 -10.26 -0.51
CA PRO A 233 -12.88 -10.31 -0.93
C PRO A 233 -13.78 -9.66 0.12
N SER A 234 -14.88 -9.06 -0.33
CA SER A 234 -15.92 -8.61 0.58
C SER A 234 -16.38 -9.80 1.43
N GLY A 235 -16.42 -9.62 2.76
CA GLY A 235 -17.03 -10.61 3.64
C GLY A 235 -18.48 -10.88 3.23
N PRO A 236 -19.04 -12.05 3.56
CA PRO A 236 -20.47 -12.28 3.36
C PRO A 236 -21.22 -11.13 4.04
N ALA A 237 -22.06 -10.42 3.28
CA ALA A 237 -22.82 -9.30 3.81
C ALA A 237 -23.49 -9.77 5.11
N THR A 238 -23.15 -9.13 6.23
CA THR A 238 -23.72 -9.47 7.54
C THR A 238 -25.23 -9.49 7.38
N LYS A 239 -25.79 -10.71 7.31
CA LYS A 239 -27.21 -10.95 7.21
C LYS A 239 -27.82 -10.29 8.44
N ARG A 240 -28.64 -9.25 8.23
CA ARG A 240 -29.51 -8.74 9.29
C ARG A 240 -30.32 -9.95 9.78
N THR A 241 -30.13 -10.27 11.05
CA THR A 241 -30.95 -11.18 11.88
C THR A 241 -32.15 -11.80 11.17
N GLY A 242 -32.08 -13.10 10.86
CA GLY A 242 -33.28 -13.83 10.48
C GLY A 242 -33.15 -15.10 9.64
N GLU A 243 -32.00 -15.41 9.04
CA GLU A 243 -31.88 -16.65 8.25
C GLU A 243 -31.05 -17.71 8.97
N THR A 244 -31.74 -18.81 9.22
CA THR A 244 -31.40 -19.99 10.01
C THR A 244 -30.13 -20.68 9.56
N ALA A 245 -29.46 -21.25 10.55
CA ALA A 245 -28.26 -22.06 10.45
C ALA A 245 -28.44 -23.25 9.51
N ASP A 246 -27.92 -23.14 8.29
CA ASP A 246 -27.68 -24.30 7.40
C ASP A 246 -26.39 -24.15 6.55
N GLU A 247 -25.47 -23.24 6.91
CA GLU A 247 -24.17 -23.08 6.24
C GLU A 247 -23.00 -23.80 6.95
N ALA A 248 -23.26 -24.65 7.94
CA ALA A 248 -22.24 -25.31 8.75
C ALA A 248 -21.52 -26.51 8.07
N SER A 249 -21.57 -26.64 6.74
CA SER A 249 -20.88 -27.73 6.02
C SER A 249 -20.29 -27.36 4.65
N ALA A 250 -20.10 -26.07 4.37
CA ALA A 250 -19.22 -25.66 3.28
C ALA A 250 -17.77 -25.64 3.80
N SER A 251 -16.90 -26.50 3.24
CA SER A 251 -15.55 -26.78 3.74
C SER A 251 -14.76 -25.51 4.09
N SER A 252 -14.28 -25.41 5.33
CA SER A 252 -13.25 -24.44 5.72
C SER A 252 -11.96 -24.76 4.98
N GLY A 253 -11.49 -23.87 4.10
CA GLY A 253 -10.27 -24.09 3.34
C GLY A 253 -10.20 -23.35 2.00
N PRO A 254 -9.14 -23.59 1.21
CA PRO A 254 -8.97 -23.01 -0.12
C PRO A 254 -10.06 -23.50 -1.08
N SER A 255 -10.37 -22.72 -2.11
CA SER A 255 -11.24 -23.17 -3.20
C SER A 255 -10.70 -24.46 -3.85
N ALA A 256 -11.58 -25.21 -4.51
CA ALA A 256 -11.18 -26.39 -5.30
C ALA A 256 -10.12 -26.04 -6.37
N LEU A 257 -10.21 -24.82 -6.94
CA LEU A 257 -9.25 -24.30 -7.89
C LEU A 257 -7.88 -24.10 -7.24
N LEU A 258 -7.81 -23.41 -6.10
CA LEU A 258 -6.56 -23.20 -5.37
C LEU A 258 -5.98 -24.53 -4.87
N ALA A 259 -6.81 -25.45 -4.38
CA ALA A 259 -6.36 -26.80 -4.00
C ALA A 259 -5.75 -27.56 -5.20
N ALA A 260 -6.34 -27.45 -6.39
CA ALA A 260 -5.77 -28.04 -7.60
C ALA A 260 -4.46 -27.37 -8.03
N ILE A 261 -4.33 -26.06 -7.88
CA ILE A 261 -3.09 -25.30 -8.15
C ILE A 261 -1.98 -25.71 -7.17
N LEU A 262 -2.27 -25.77 -5.87
CA LEU A 262 -1.33 -26.23 -4.84
C LEU A 262 -0.88 -27.67 -5.11
N ALA A 263 -1.80 -28.53 -5.55
CA ALA A 263 -1.51 -29.90 -5.99
C ALA A 263 -0.75 -29.97 -7.33
N GLY A 264 -0.59 -28.86 -8.05
CA GLY A 264 0.12 -28.79 -9.34
C GLY A 264 -0.69 -29.32 -10.52
N ARG A 265 -2.00 -29.50 -10.34
CA ARG A 265 -2.91 -30.02 -11.38
C ARG A 265 -3.44 -28.94 -12.32
N THR A 266 -3.38 -27.68 -11.89
CA THR A 266 -3.89 -26.53 -12.65
C THR A 266 -2.86 -25.39 -12.63
N PRO A 267 -2.65 -24.67 -13.74
CA PRO A 267 -1.80 -23.48 -13.73
C PRO A 267 -2.41 -22.37 -12.87
N ALA A 268 -1.58 -21.61 -12.16
CA ALA A 268 -2.02 -20.49 -11.32
C ALA A 268 -2.78 -19.45 -12.12
N SER A 269 -2.38 -19.17 -13.36
CA SER A 269 -3.07 -18.20 -14.23
C SER A 269 -4.53 -18.53 -14.51
N ALA A 270 -5.00 -19.75 -14.18
CA ALA A 270 -6.42 -20.07 -14.22
C ALA A 270 -7.27 -19.17 -13.30
N VAL A 271 -6.74 -18.70 -12.17
CA VAL A 271 -7.50 -17.80 -11.26
C VAL A 271 -7.86 -16.47 -11.90
N LEU A 272 -7.06 -16.00 -12.87
CA LEU A 272 -7.32 -14.75 -13.58
C LEU A 272 -8.57 -14.83 -14.48
N ARG A 273 -9.06 -16.04 -14.75
CA ARG A 273 -10.29 -16.30 -15.52
C ARG A 273 -11.47 -16.69 -14.63
N ALA A 274 -11.26 -16.80 -13.32
CA ALA A 274 -12.32 -17.17 -12.38
C ALA A 274 -13.35 -16.05 -12.25
N PRO A 275 -14.63 -16.35 -11.97
CA PRO A 275 -15.69 -15.35 -11.87
C PRO A 275 -15.42 -14.25 -10.83
N ALA A 276 -14.64 -14.57 -9.79
CA ALA A 276 -14.29 -13.63 -8.73
C ALA A 276 -13.27 -12.56 -9.18
N GLY A 277 -12.50 -12.83 -10.24
CA GLY A 277 -11.49 -11.92 -10.79
C GLY A 277 -10.42 -11.46 -9.78
N PRO A 278 -9.40 -10.72 -10.23
CA PRO A 278 -8.51 -10.00 -9.32
C PRO A 278 -9.24 -8.81 -8.67
N LEU A 279 -8.96 -8.54 -7.40
CA LEU A 279 -9.47 -7.35 -6.69
C LEU A 279 -8.44 -6.21 -6.68
N ALA A 280 -7.27 -6.44 -7.26
CA ALA A 280 -6.23 -5.45 -7.40
C ALA A 280 -6.66 -4.28 -8.31
N ALA A 281 -6.48 -3.05 -7.82
CA ALA A 281 -6.72 -1.81 -8.56
C ALA A 281 -5.60 -0.82 -8.24
N SER A 282 -5.46 0.25 -9.04
CA SER A 282 -4.62 1.37 -8.61
C SER A 282 -5.18 1.99 -7.32
N LEU A 283 -4.32 2.56 -6.48
CA LEU A 283 -4.70 2.99 -5.14
C LEU A 283 -5.86 3.98 -5.14
N SER A 284 -5.88 4.95 -6.05
CA SER A 284 -6.96 5.94 -6.21
C SER A 284 -8.27 5.35 -6.73
N GLN A 285 -8.20 4.27 -7.50
CA GLN A 285 -9.35 3.56 -8.04
C GLN A 285 -9.88 2.48 -7.10
N SER A 286 -9.12 2.12 -6.07
CA SER A 286 -9.54 1.13 -5.08
C SER A 286 -10.79 1.60 -4.32
N GLY A 287 -11.68 0.66 -3.95
CA GLY A 287 -12.83 0.96 -3.08
C GLY A 287 -12.42 1.51 -1.70
N GLN A 288 -11.16 1.36 -1.33
CA GLN A 288 -10.58 1.81 -0.07
C GLN A 288 -9.92 3.20 -0.17
N ALA A 289 -9.80 3.79 -1.36
CA ALA A 289 -9.09 5.04 -1.64
C ALA A 289 -9.47 6.19 -0.70
N ARG A 290 -10.77 6.32 -0.41
CA ARG A 290 -11.34 7.41 0.39
C ARG A 290 -11.48 7.08 1.88
N ARG A 291 -10.87 5.98 2.36
CA ARG A 291 -10.96 5.62 3.78
C ARG A 291 -9.88 6.34 4.60
N PRO A 292 -10.19 6.73 5.85
CA PRO A 292 -9.21 7.32 6.74
C PRO A 292 -8.06 6.35 7.00
N LEU A 293 -6.84 6.79 6.69
CA LEU A 293 -5.63 6.02 6.92
C LEU A 293 -5.25 6.05 8.40
N ALA A 294 -5.13 4.89 9.03
CA ALA A 294 -4.67 4.81 10.40
C ALA A 294 -3.15 4.71 10.51
N THR A 295 -2.61 3.65 9.91
CA THR A 295 -1.20 3.27 10.04
C THR A 295 -0.78 2.51 8.79
N VAL A 296 0.40 2.82 8.28
CA VAL A 296 1.12 2.06 7.27
C VAL A 296 2.25 1.30 7.97
N PHE A 297 2.47 0.03 7.66
CA PHE A 297 3.50 -0.76 8.31
C PHE A 297 3.99 -1.95 7.47
N ASN A 298 5.14 -2.49 7.85
CA ASN A 298 5.67 -3.78 7.42
C ASN A 298 6.48 -4.39 8.59
N GLU A 299 7.27 -5.43 8.34
CA GLU A 299 8.13 -6.04 9.36
C GLU A 299 9.29 -5.15 9.82
N GLN A 300 9.62 -4.08 9.09
CA GLN A 300 10.69 -3.15 9.46
C GLN A 300 10.18 -2.05 10.41
N GLY A 301 8.93 -1.61 10.26
CA GLY A 301 8.37 -0.57 11.12
C GLY A 301 6.99 -0.11 10.71
N SER A 302 6.61 1.06 11.20
CA SER A 302 5.28 1.64 10.99
C SER A 302 5.31 3.15 10.96
N ARG A 303 4.40 3.76 10.20
CA ARG A 303 4.20 5.20 10.13
C ARG A 303 2.71 5.52 10.14
N SER A 304 2.32 6.53 10.89
CA SER A 304 0.94 7.05 10.93
C SER A 304 0.92 8.49 10.44
N PHE A 305 -0.14 8.85 9.74
CA PHE A 305 -0.37 10.19 9.22
C PHE A 305 -1.56 10.78 9.99
N GLU A 306 -1.30 11.69 10.93
CA GLU A 306 -2.31 12.28 11.83
C GLU A 306 -2.14 13.80 11.88
N ARG A 307 -3.25 14.52 12.01
CA ARG A 307 -3.29 15.97 12.28
C ARG A 307 -3.85 16.24 13.68
N ALA A 308 -3.47 17.37 14.30
CA ALA A 308 -4.11 17.82 15.53
C ALA A 308 -5.52 18.37 15.24
N ALA A 309 -6.49 18.07 16.10
CA ALA A 309 -7.81 18.71 16.04
C ALA A 309 -7.72 20.16 16.55
N PRO A 310 -8.35 21.14 15.88
CA PRO A 310 -8.49 22.49 16.42
C PRO A 310 -9.23 22.44 17.77
N GLY A 311 -8.66 23.03 18.84
CA GLY A 311 -9.35 23.22 20.12
C GLY A 311 -9.40 22.04 21.10
N ALA A 312 -8.57 21.00 20.94
CA ALA A 312 -8.54 19.88 21.89
C ALA A 312 -7.99 20.28 23.28
N LEU A 313 -8.90 20.64 24.20
CA LEU A 313 -8.63 20.81 25.64
C LEU A 313 -8.01 19.52 26.22
N ARG A 314 -6.72 19.56 26.56
CA ARG A 314 -6.02 18.45 27.23
C ARG A 314 -6.44 18.38 28.70
N ARG A 315 -6.95 17.23 29.12
CA ARG A 315 -7.07 16.88 30.55
C ARG A 315 -5.67 16.48 31.05
N ALA A 316 -5.07 17.31 31.89
CA ALA A 316 -3.71 17.11 32.40
C ALA A 316 -3.63 15.90 33.33
N SER A 317 -2.71 14.96 33.09
CA SER A 317 -2.27 14.03 34.13
C SER A 317 -1.17 14.71 34.94
N THR A 318 -1.39 14.84 36.24
CA THR A 318 -0.49 15.47 37.21
C THR A 318 0.77 14.63 37.44
N ALA A 319 1.91 15.01 36.86
CA ALA A 319 3.22 14.78 37.47
C ALA A 319 4.35 15.55 36.75
N ALA A 320 5.21 16.14 37.58
CA ALA A 320 6.53 16.72 37.33
C ALA A 320 6.62 18.18 36.82
N ARG A 321 7.13 19.01 37.74
CA ARG A 321 7.44 20.45 37.63
C ARG A 321 8.83 20.66 37.03
N GLY A 322 8.98 21.67 36.19
CA GLY A 322 10.27 22.26 35.81
C GLY A 322 10.05 23.54 34.99
N ALA A 323 10.53 24.67 35.52
CA ALA A 323 10.29 26.03 35.02
C ALA A 323 11.02 26.33 33.70
N ASN A 324 10.40 27.08 32.78
CA ASN A 324 11.07 27.59 31.57
C ASN A 324 10.78 29.06 31.27
N ALA A 325 11.72 29.63 30.51
CA ALA A 325 11.73 30.98 29.96
C ALA A 325 10.54 31.28 29.03
N THR A 326 10.18 32.56 28.95
CA THR A 326 9.04 33.12 28.21
C THR A 326 9.54 33.79 26.93
N TYR A 327 8.98 33.44 25.77
CA TYR A 327 9.19 34.18 24.51
C TYR A 327 7.82 34.56 23.93
N VAL A 328 7.74 35.77 23.37
CA VAL A 328 6.53 36.40 22.82
C VAL A 328 6.72 36.47 21.30
N ASP A 329 5.71 36.05 20.52
CA ASP A 329 5.71 36.20 19.06
C ASP A 329 5.01 37.51 18.63
N GLU A 330 5.03 37.79 17.32
CA GLU A 330 4.52 39.02 16.71
C GLU A 330 3.00 39.21 16.87
N MET A 331 2.27 38.23 17.43
CA MET A 331 0.86 38.35 17.76
C MET A 331 0.59 38.79 19.21
N GLY A 332 1.63 39.03 20.02
CA GLY A 332 1.50 39.57 21.37
C GLY A 332 0.98 38.59 22.42
N GLU A 333 0.90 37.30 22.11
CA GLU A 333 0.55 36.28 23.10
C GLU A 333 1.79 35.83 23.90
N SER A 334 1.69 35.91 25.22
CA SER A 334 2.74 35.47 26.13
C SER A 334 2.73 33.95 26.29
N TRP A 335 3.76 33.27 25.80
CA TRP A 335 3.91 31.82 25.96
C TRP A 335 4.79 31.47 27.15
N LYS A 336 4.24 30.70 28.11
CA LYS A 336 5.04 29.98 29.12
C LYS A 336 5.39 28.60 28.58
N VAL A 337 6.68 28.30 28.51
CA VAL A 337 7.15 26.95 28.20
C VAL A 337 7.00 26.10 29.49
N ASP A 338 6.30 24.97 29.38
CA ASP A 338 6.23 23.94 30.43
C ASP A 338 7.19 22.81 30.03
N GLY A 339 7.99 22.37 31.03
CA GLY A 339 9.12 21.47 30.89
C GLY A 339 8.82 20.01 31.25
N SER A 340 7.68 19.46 30.81
CA SER A 340 7.39 18.03 30.96
C SER A 340 7.25 17.28 29.62
N ALA A 341 8.42 16.87 29.09
CA ALA A 341 8.73 15.63 28.37
C ALA A 341 7.61 14.98 27.48
N THR A 342 7.48 15.29 26.17
CA THR A 342 8.12 14.63 24.98
C THR A 342 7.37 13.41 24.36
N PHE A 343 7.23 13.16 23.03
CA PHE A 343 7.88 13.67 21.81
C PHE A 343 7.06 13.41 20.48
N PRO A 344 7.54 13.72 19.24
CA PRO A 344 6.84 14.55 18.26
C PRO A 344 5.90 13.78 17.31
N LYS A 345 4.65 14.25 17.22
CA LYS A 345 3.83 14.03 16.01
C LYS A 345 4.22 15.11 15.01
N TRP A 346 4.57 14.72 13.78
CA TRP A 346 5.09 15.63 12.76
C TRP A 346 4.29 16.93 12.68
N ARG A 347 4.98 18.05 12.88
CA ARG A 347 4.68 19.31 12.21
C ARG A 347 5.47 19.27 10.91
N VAL A 348 4.85 19.65 9.80
CA VAL A 348 5.63 19.91 8.59
C VAL A 348 6.41 21.20 8.84
N ALA A 349 7.73 21.11 8.97
CA ALA A 349 8.57 22.30 9.06
C ALA A 349 8.43 23.07 7.74
N VAL A 350 8.12 24.37 7.84
CA VAL A 350 8.24 25.31 6.74
C VAL A 350 9.71 25.64 6.57
N ASP A 351 10.13 25.84 5.33
CA ASP A 351 11.50 26.20 4.96
C ASP A 351 11.91 27.48 5.72
N PRO A 352 13.04 27.50 6.46
CA PRO A 352 13.50 28.70 7.16
C PRO A 352 13.83 29.87 6.21
N ALA A 353 13.87 29.64 4.90
CA ALA A 353 14.00 30.70 3.89
C ALA A 353 12.81 31.68 3.86
N ASP A 354 11.63 31.29 4.37
CA ASP A 354 10.43 32.15 4.38
C ASP A 354 10.29 33.00 5.67
N ALA A 355 11.25 32.97 6.60
CA ALA A 355 11.15 33.59 7.93
C ALA A 355 12.04 34.82 8.17
N LEU A 356 12.49 35.51 7.12
CA LEU A 356 13.34 36.70 7.21
C LEU A 356 12.58 37.99 6.85
N ALA A 357 11.74 38.45 7.78
CA ALA A 357 11.47 39.86 7.97
C ALA A 357 11.30 40.12 9.48
N LYS A 358 12.25 40.84 10.08
CA LYS A 358 12.15 41.36 11.46
C LYS A 358 12.32 42.87 11.41
N PRO A 359 11.74 43.60 12.38
CA PRO A 359 12.51 44.62 13.08
C PRO A 359 12.45 44.49 14.61
N GLY A 360 13.45 45.08 15.24
CA GLY A 360 13.87 44.88 16.63
C GLY A 360 13.16 45.70 17.72
N PRO A 361 13.77 45.78 18.92
CA PRO A 361 13.01 45.88 20.18
C PRO A 361 13.09 47.26 20.84
N ALA A 362 11.97 47.70 21.44
CA ALA A 362 11.97 48.59 22.61
C ALA A 362 10.63 48.47 23.35
N ALA A 363 10.70 48.32 24.66
CA ALA A 363 9.55 48.28 25.56
C ALA A 363 8.89 49.68 25.69
N GLY A 364 7.56 49.71 25.70
CA GLY A 364 6.77 50.91 26.00
C GLY A 364 5.28 50.70 25.69
N LEU A 365 4.43 50.84 26.71
CA LEU A 365 2.97 50.76 26.66
C LEU A 365 2.30 51.86 25.79
N MET A 366 1.09 51.53 25.25
CA MET A 366 0.03 52.38 24.64
C MET A 366 0.33 52.98 23.23
N ARG A 367 -0.60 53.18 22.26
CA ARG A 367 -2.08 53.32 22.21
C ARG A 367 -2.57 53.16 20.73
N VAL A 368 -3.88 52.99 20.54
CA VAL A 368 -4.65 52.93 19.27
C VAL A 368 -4.63 54.26 18.48
N ALA A 369 -4.52 54.23 17.14
CA ALA A 369 -5.50 54.78 16.15
C ALA A 369 -4.93 55.02 14.73
N ALA A 370 -5.78 54.72 13.73
CA ALA A 370 -5.83 55.07 12.29
C ALA A 370 -4.69 55.94 11.71
N ARG A 371 -4.03 55.51 10.63
CA ARG A 371 -4.53 55.42 9.23
C ARG A 371 -3.55 54.57 8.41
#